data_AF-A0A379VU11-F1
#
_entry.id   AF-A0A379VU11-F1
#
_cell.length_a   1.000
_cell.length_b   1.000
_cell.length_c   1.000
_cell.angle_alpha   90.00
_cell.angle_beta   90.00
_cell.angle_gamma   90.00
#
_symmetry.space_group_name_H-M   'P 1'
#
loop_
_entity.id
_entity.type
_entity.pdbx_description
1 polymer ?
#
loop_
_entity_poly.entity_id
_entity_poly.type
_entity_poly.pdbx_seq_one_letter_code
_entity_poly.pdbx_strand_id
1 'polypeptide(L)'
;MVGLCQRLSDSTQNSGFDVSVRDERQTLAAPVHPEVFLHLTESLAQCVTYIQVRRNQRPTRPLLLMHITQGVDGDELNTAHYRHHLALAEGAEATVI
;
A
#
# COMPACT_ATOMS: atom_id res chain seq x y z
N MET A 1 -10.48 4.76 10.63
CA MET A 1 -9.55 3.65 10.37
C MET A 1 -9.35 3.57 8.87
N VAL A 2 -8.31 4.22 8.36
CA VAL A 2 -7.96 4.22 6.93
C VAL A 2 -6.89 3.14 6.76
N GLY A 3 -7.33 1.90 6.90
CA GLY A 3 -6.53 0.70 6.65
C GLY A 3 -7.29 -0.21 5.68
N LEU A 4 -6.59 -1.19 5.10
CA LEU A 4 -7.16 -2.16 4.17
C LEU A 4 -8.49 -2.70 4.72
N CYS A 5 -9.61 -2.32 4.08
CA CYS A 5 -10.92 -2.67 4.59
C CYS A 5 -11.16 -4.16 4.33
N GLN A 6 -11.06 -4.99 5.36
CA GLN A 6 -11.20 -6.46 5.27
C GLN A 6 -12.54 -6.90 4.63
N ARG A 7 -13.58 -6.05 4.66
CA ARG A 7 -14.88 -6.33 4.02
C ARG A 7 -14.91 -6.09 2.52
N LEU A 8 -13.95 -5.33 1.99
CA LEU A 8 -13.87 -4.93 0.58
C LEU A 8 -12.66 -5.55 -0.13
N SER A 9 -11.82 -6.30 0.59
CA SER A 9 -10.64 -6.95 0.05
C SER A 9 -10.94 -8.42 -0.26
N ASP A 10 -10.45 -8.88 -1.40
CA ASP A 10 -10.39 -10.31 -1.71
C ASP A 10 -9.34 -11.02 -0.85
N SER A 11 -9.47 -12.35 -0.74
CA SER A 11 -8.44 -13.20 -0.15
C SER A 11 -7.19 -13.20 -1.04
N THR A 12 -6.03 -12.96 -0.42
CA THR A 12 -4.72 -13.01 -1.10
C THR A 12 -4.13 -14.42 -1.17
N GLN A 13 -4.81 -15.42 -0.59
CA GLN A 13 -4.36 -16.82 -0.63
C GLN A 13 -4.25 -17.31 -2.09
N ASN A 14 -3.11 -17.91 -2.43
CA ASN A 14 -2.79 -18.40 -3.79
C ASN A 14 -2.84 -17.34 -4.90
N SER A 15 -2.86 -16.04 -4.56
CA SER A 15 -2.84 -14.95 -5.54
C SER A 15 -1.46 -14.73 -6.18
N GLY A 16 -0.40 -15.26 -5.57
CA GLY A 16 0.99 -14.95 -5.92
C GLY A 16 1.54 -13.69 -5.25
N PHE A 17 0.70 -12.95 -4.51
CA PHE A 17 1.08 -11.82 -3.68
C PHE A 17 1.10 -12.21 -2.21
N ASP A 18 2.18 -11.86 -1.52
CA ASP A 18 2.26 -11.88 -0.06
C ASP A 18 1.96 -10.47 0.44
N VAL A 19 0.85 -10.29 1.16
CA VAL A 19 0.35 -8.97 1.56
C VAL A 19 0.21 -8.92 3.08
N SER A 20 0.86 -7.93 3.70
CA SER A 20 0.71 -7.64 5.13
C SER A 20 0.52 -6.16 5.38
N VAL A 21 -0.32 -5.81 6.33
CA VAL A 21 -0.55 -4.41 6.77
C VAL A 21 0.09 -4.27 8.14
N ARG A 22 0.96 -3.27 8.29
CA ARG A 22 1.69 -3.03 9.54
C ARG A 22 1.59 -1.56 9.92
N ASP A 23 1.40 -1.31 11.21
CA ASP A 23 1.40 0.04 11.81
C ASP A 23 2.81 0.45 12.27
N GLU A 24 3.75 -0.51 12.29
CA GLU A 24 5.15 -0.27 12.62
C GLU A 24 5.85 0.45 11.47
N ARG A 25 6.45 1.60 11.80
CA ARG A 25 7.31 2.39 10.92
C ARG A 25 8.65 1.67 10.72
N GLN A 26 8.62 0.52 10.06
CA GLN A 26 9.82 -0.17 9.62
C GLN A 26 10.59 0.76 8.68
N THR A 27 11.91 0.82 8.83
CA THR A 27 12.76 1.70 8.02
C THR A 27 12.70 1.25 6.57
N LEU A 28 11.87 1.93 5.78
CA LEU A 28 11.82 1.77 4.33
C LEU A 28 13.11 2.36 3.72
N ALA A 29 13.37 1.99 2.46
CA ALA A 29 14.44 2.60 1.71
C ALA A 29 14.33 4.13 1.72
N ALA A 30 15.48 4.80 1.74
CA ALA A 30 15.52 6.26 1.70
C ALA A 30 14.81 6.79 0.43
N PRO A 31 14.09 7.92 0.52
CA PRO A 31 13.54 8.58 -0.64
C PRO A 31 14.58 8.83 -1.73
N VAL A 32 14.25 8.51 -2.98
CA VAL A 32 15.09 8.86 -4.14
C VAL A 32 15.16 10.38 -4.30
N HIS A 33 14.04 11.07 -4.05
CA HIS A 33 13.97 12.53 -4.03
C HIS A 33 13.11 12.98 -2.82
N PRO A 34 13.71 13.54 -1.77
CA PRO A 34 12.98 14.02 -0.60
C PRO A 34 12.22 15.32 -0.90
N GLU A 35 10.97 15.41 -0.47
CA GLU A 35 10.13 16.61 -0.61
C GLU A 35 9.03 16.67 0.47
N VAL A 36 8.38 17.82 0.62
CA VAL A 36 7.48 18.13 1.75
C VAL A 36 6.24 17.22 1.79
N PHE A 37 5.55 16.98 0.68
CA PHE A 37 4.35 16.14 0.61
C PHE A 37 4.66 14.66 0.82
N LEU A 38 5.83 14.20 0.38
CA LEU A 38 6.36 12.87 0.67
C LEU A 38 6.53 12.71 2.19
N HIS A 39 7.23 13.63 2.84
CA HIS A 39 7.44 13.58 4.29
C HIS A 39 6.13 13.71 5.07
N LEU A 40 5.18 14.52 4.59
CA LEU A 40 3.84 14.62 5.16
C LEU A 40 3.11 13.28 5.09
N THR A 41 3.13 12.63 3.93
CA THR A 41 2.50 11.32 3.71
C THR A 41 3.18 10.22 4.53
N GLU A 42 4.51 10.21 4.60
CA GLU A 42 5.27 9.27 5.43
C GLU A 42 4.99 9.45 6.93
N SER A 43 4.70 10.68 7.36
CA SER A 43 4.40 10.99 8.76
C SER A 43 2.96 10.68 9.15
N LEU A 44 2.00 10.92 8.24
CA LEU A 44 0.56 10.83 8.52
C LEU A 44 -0.09 9.51 8.09
N ALA A 45 0.59 8.67 7.29
CA ALA A 45 0.08 7.34 6.97
C ALA A 45 -0.09 6.50 8.25
N GLN A 46 -1.31 5.99 8.47
CA GLN A 46 -1.65 5.22 9.67
C GLN A 46 -1.02 3.83 9.66
N CYS A 47 -0.91 3.24 8.47
CA CYS A 47 -0.36 1.90 8.25
C CYS A 47 0.37 1.84 6.90
N VAL A 48 1.28 0.89 6.75
CA VAL A 48 1.95 0.57 5.49
C VAL A 48 1.50 -0.81 5.01
N THR A 49 1.06 -0.90 3.75
CA THR A 49 0.84 -2.20 3.10
C THR A 49 2.13 -2.68 2.45
N TYR A 50 2.66 -3.78 2.96
CA TYR A 50 3.80 -4.48 2.39
C TYR A 50 3.30 -5.56 1.44
N ILE A 51 3.78 -5.50 0.20
CA ILE A 51 3.42 -6.42 -0.87
C ILE A 51 4.70 -7.03 -1.39
N GLN A 52 4.77 -8.36 -1.44
CA GLN A 52 5.91 -9.07 -1.97
C GLN A 52 5.49 -10.09 -3.02
N VAL A 53 6.28 -10.16 -4.10
CA VAL A 53 6.16 -11.20 -5.14
C VAL A 53 7.43 -12.04 -5.11
N ARG A 54 7.28 -13.35 -4.92
CA ARG A 54 8.43 -14.27 -4.74
C ARG A 54 9.16 -14.52 -6.06
N ARG A 55 10.37 -15.09 -5.97
CA ARG A 55 11.27 -15.34 -7.11
C ARG A 55 10.55 -16.12 -8.20
N ASN A 56 10.71 -15.70 -9.46
CA ASN A 56 10.10 -16.34 -10.63
C ASN A 56 8.57 -16.49 -10.59
N GLN A 57 7.86 -15.73 -9.75
CA GLN A 57 6.41 -15.71 -9.72
C GLN A 57 5.85 -14.71 -10.70
N ARG A 58 4.75 -15.10 -11.35
CA ARG A 58 3.96 -14.24 -12.24
C ARG A 58 2.48 -14.39 -11.89
N PRO A 59 1.96 -13.59 -10.94
CA PRO A 59 0.54 -13.59 -10.61
C PRO A 59 -0.32 -13.46 -11.87
N THR A 60 -1.35 -14.30 -11.99
CA THR A 60 -2.22 -14.33 -13.18
C THR A 60 -3.23 -13.20 -13.22
N ARG A 61 -3.42 -12.49 -12.10
CA ARG A 61 -4.32 -11.36 -11.95
C ARG A 61 -3.55 -10.16 -11.37
N PRO A 62 -3.89 -8.93 -11.76
CA PRO A 62 -3.29 -7.74 -11.16
C PRO A 62 -3.72 -7.59 -9.70
N LEU A 63 -2.86 -6.96 -8.89
CA LEU A 63 -3.23 -6.49 -7.55
C LEU A 63 -3.80 -5.08 -7.67
N LEU A 64 -5.06 -4.89 -7.30
CA LEU A 64 -5.72 -3.58 -7.29
C LEU A 64 -5.64 -2.96 -5.89
N LEU A 65 -5.09 -1.74 -5.80
CA LEU A 65 -5.03 -0.92 -4.58
C LEU A 65 -6.10 0.16 -4.64
N MET A 66 -7.30 -0.15 -4.16
CA MET A 66 -8.42 0.77 -4.19
C MET A 66 -8.43 1.72 -2.97
N HIS A 67 -8.29 3.02 -3.21
CA HIS A 67 -8.47 4.07 -2.19
C HIS A 67 -9.83 4.74 -2.33
N ILE A 68 -10.63 4.71 -1.25
CA ILE A 68 -11.89 5.43 -1.16
C ILE A 68 -11.76 6.44 -0.03
N THR A 69 -11.70 7.72 -0.37
CA THR A 69 -11.65 8.84 0.58
C THR A 69 -12.93 9.66 0.42
N GLN A 70 -13.58 9.98 1.53
CA GLN A 70 -14.78 10.85 1.54
C GLN A 70 -14.46 12.17 2.25
N GLY A 71 -15.15 13.25 1.87
CA GLY A 71 -15.12 14.50 2.64
C GLY A 71 -15.88 14.37 3.97
N VAL A 72 -15.94 15.47 4.70
CA VAL A 72 -16.79 15.66 5.87
C VAL A 72 -17.69 16.88 5.64
N ASP A 73 -18.84 16.92 6.32
CA ASP A 73 -19.75 18.07 6.24
C ASP A 73 -19.16 19.30 6.96
N GLY A 74 -19.44 20.50 6.43
CA GLY A 74 -18.93 21.75 6.98
C GLY A 74 -17.60 22.19 6.36
N ASP A 75 -16.86 23.04 7.07
CA ASP A 75 -15.60 23.63 6.59
C ASP A 75 -14.35 22.80 6.93
N GLU A 76 -14.52 21.60 7.49
CA GLU A 76 -13.40 20.71 7.85
C GLU A 76 -12.84 19.97 6.63
N LEU A 77 -11.51 19.89 6.55
CA LEU A 77 -10.83 19.14 5.50
C LEU A 77 -10.48 17.73 5.99
N ASN A 78 -11.06 16.71 5.36
CA ASN A 78 -10.61 15.34 5.59
C ASN A 78 -9.34 15.04 4.78
N THR A 79 -8.31 14.54 5.46
CA THR A 79 -7.05 14.13 4.83
C THR A 79 -6.81 12.64 5.05
N ALA A 80 -6.53 11.90 3.98
CA ALA A 80 -6.15 10.50 4.03
C ALA A 80 -4.80 10.31 3.34
N HIS A 81 -3.88 9.62 4.03
CA HIS A 81 -2.54 9.32 3.54
C HIS A 81 -2.35 7.81 3.46
N TYR A 82 -2.11 7.31 2.25
CA TYR A 82 -1.92 5.88 1.97
C TYR A 82 -0.45 5.61 1.65
N ARG A 83 0.10 4.53 2.22
CA ARG A 83 1.48 4.10 1.97
C ARG A 83 1.53 2.62 1.62
N HIS A 84 2.15 2.31 0.50
CA HIS A 84 2.39 0.95 0.03
C HIS A 84 3.87 0.75 -0.30
N HIS A 85 4.36 -0.46 -0.04
CA HIS A 85 5.70 -0.88 -0.42
C HIS A 85 5.63 -2.19 -1.18
N LEU A 86 6.07 -2.19 -2.44
CA LEU A 86 6.11 -3.36 -3.31
C LEU A 86 7.55 -3.83 -3.47
N ALA A 87 7.80 -5.11 -3.15
CA ALA A 87 9.06 -5.79 -3.39
C ALA A 87 8.88 -6.92 -4.41
N LEU A 88 9.55 -6.79 -5.55
CA LEU A 88 9.64 -7.84 -6.57
C LEU A 88 10.98 -8.58 -6.39
N ALA A 89 10.92 -9.88 -6.09
CA ALA A 89 12.12 -10.70 -6.09
C ALA A 89 12.63 -10.92 -7.53
N GLU A 90 13.85 -11.45 -7.66
CA GLU A 90 14.45 -11.71 -8.96
C GLU A 90 13.54 -12.60 -9.85
N GLY A 91 13.41 -12.22 -11.12
CA GLY A 91 12.56 -12.92 -12.09
C GLY A 91 11.06 -12.84 -11.80
N ALA A 92 10.63 -12.09 -10.78
CA ALA A 92 9.22 -11.83 -10.52
C ALA A 92 8.66 -10.79 -11.49
N GLU A 93 7.44 -11.01 -11.97
CA GLU A 93 6.69 -10.05 -12.77
C GLU A 93 5.30 -9.92 -12.18
N ALA A 94 4.82 -8.69 -12.00
CA ALA A 94 3.49 -8.44 -11.48
C ALA A 94 2.90 -7.16 -12.07
N THR A 95 1.58 -7.12 -12.12
CA THR A 95 0.83 -5.90 -12.44
C THR A 95 0.17 -5.42 -11.15
N VAL A 96 0.40 -4.14 -10.81
CA VAL A 96 -0.23 -3.46 -9.67
C VAL A 96 -0.89 -2.20 -10.20
N ILE A 97 -2.15 -1.97 -9.81
CA ILE A 97 -3.00 -0.86 -10.27
C ILE A 97 -3.45 -0.07 -9.06
#